data_AF-E6LJA6-F1
#
_entry.id   AF-E6LJA6-F1
#
_cell.length_a   1.000
_cell.length_b   1.000
_cell.length_c   1.000
_cell.angle_alpha   90.00
_cell.angle_beta   90.00
_cell.angle_gamma   90.00
#
_symmetry.space_group_name_H-M   'P 1'
#
loop_
_entity.id
_entity.type
_entity.pdbx_description
1 polymer ?
#
loop_
_entity_poly.entity_id
_entity_poly.type
_entity_poly.pdbx_seq_one_letter_code
_entity_poly.pdbx_strand_id
1 'polypeptide(L)'
;MLLFDTSGIEAWVTENNPKYANRIIKQLKTFKKANGLDNSYDPYKAAYSSMPSHSSANPAIRQIHVNGHFCYAYKFGILTNGLGIVRDICFYNKNFIKFHPEIVIEKKSDSPDENKSLADAKALIPTLKDFFKKHHLINPKTFLGDAAFDSIEIYKFLLENTSFEKAHIPLKTKLKIKGANYVVNENGIPCCPHDSSLLMKREGSKSHLRCGLPTMKFVCSKMNWKWNNVAQKSKRVCHCDNPCTTSSCSRMIYIYFEQNLRAYPGCISDTDEWDSTYKIRINVEKSINHFKDILCVTGRKTQNEKTLHADLLLAGLLTVMVADKIHNYKYIRSLKSLIA
;
A
#
# COMPACT_ATOMS: atom_id res chain seq x y z
N MET A 1 -7.60 -12.77 1.84
CA MET A 1 -6.63 -11.68 1.58
C MET A 1 -7.08 -10.88 0.38
N LEU A 2 -6.98 -9.56 0.47
CA LEU A 2 -7.21 -8.62 -0.63
C LEU A 2 -5.98 -7.74 -0.77
N LEU A 3 -5.60 -7.47 -2.01
CA LEU A 3 -4.46 -6.63 -2.36
C LEU A 3 -4.94 -5.53 -3.28
N PHE A 4 -4.39 -4.34 -3.09
CA PHE A 4 -4.75 -3.17 -3.88
C PHE A 4 -3.49 -2.46 -4.37
N ASP A 5 -3.54 -2.02 -5.61
CA ASP A 5 -2.56 -1.10 -6.18
C ASP A 5 -3.25 -0.25 -7.26
N THR A 6 -2.61 0.85 -7.63
CA THR A 6 -3.07 1.68 -8.75
C THR A 6 -2.07 1.65 -9.89
N SER A 7 -2.56 1.87 -11.09
CA SER A 7 -1.72 1.91 -12.29
C SER A 7 -2.32 2.86 -13.32
N GLY A 8 -1.49 3.26 -14.28
CA GLY A 8 -1.92 3.97 -15.49
C GLY A 8 -1.64 3.15 -16.74
N ILE A 9 -2.53 3.24 -17.74
CA ILE A 9 -2.23 2.84 -19.12
C ILE A 9 -1.94 4.11 -19.92
N GLU A 10 -0.72 4.20 -20.44
CA GLU A 10 -0.29 5.33 -21.26
C GLU A 10 -1.15 5.41 -22.53
N ALA A 11 -1.67 6.60 -22.79
CA ALA A 11 -2.49 6.84 -23.96
C ALA A 11 -1.63 7.23 -25.17
N TRP A 12 -2.16 7.03 -26.38
CA TRP A 12 -1.46 7.42 -27.60
C TRP A 12 -1.64 8.91 -27.90
N VAL A 13 -0.87 9.79 -27.24
CA VAL A 13 -1.01 11.25 -27.36
C VAL A 13 0.32 11.95 -27.59
N THR A 14 0.26 13.18 -28.11
CA THR A 14 1.45 13.98 -28.43
C THR A 14 2.31 14.26 -27.21
N GLU A 15 1.68 14.46 -26.04
CA GLU A 15 2.38 14.76 -24.80
C GLU A 15 3.20 13.57 -24.25
N ASN A 16 2.89 12.34 -24.69
CA ASN A 16 3.68 11.14 -24.39
C ASN A 16 4.88 10.93 -25.32
N ASN A 17 5.04 11.77 -26.33
CA ASN A 17 6.25 11.74 -27.13
C ASN A 17 7.43 12.27 -26.28
N PRO A 18 8.54 11.53 -26.11
CA PRO A 18 9.70 11.99 -25.35
C PRO A 18 10.25 13.35 -25.83
N LYS A 19 10.05 13.70 -27.11
CA LYS A 19 10.45 15.01 -27.66
C LYS A 19 9.64 16.17 -27.06
N TYR A 20 8.37 15.95 -26.70
CA TYR A 20 7.51 16.96 -26.09
C TYR A 20 8.05 17.40 -24.72
N ALA A 21 8.23 16.41 -23.85
CA ALA A 21 8.90 16.50 -22.55
C ALA A 21 10.25 17.22 -22.62
N ASN A 22 11.14 16.70 -23.48
CA ASN A 22 12.51 17.17 -23.58
C ASN A 22 12.61 18.63 -24.06
N ARG A 23 11.69 19.07 -24.92
CA ARG A 23 11.64 20.47 -25.37
C ARG A 23 11.40 21.42 -24.19
N ILE A 24 10.44 21.10 -23.34
CA ILE A 24 10.09 21.92 -22.15
C ILE A 24 11.26 21.92 -21.16
N ILE A 25 11.81 20.74 -20.86
CA ILE A 25 12.96 20.62 -19.94
C ILE A 25 14.16 21.42 -20.45
N LYS A 26 14.45 21.38 -21.76
CA LYS A 26 15.56 22.15 -22.36
C LYS A 26 15.33 23.66 -22.23
N GLN A 27 14.10 24.14 -22.46
CA GLN A 27 13.75 25.55 -22.26
C GLN A 27 13.96 25.98 -20.81
N LEU A 28 13.51 25.18 -19.84
CA LEU A 28 13.66 25.49 -18.42
C LEU A 28 15.13 25.40 -17.93
N LYS A 29 15.93 24.49 -18.50
CA LYS A 29 17.39 24.46 -18.26
C LYS A 29 18.08 25.73 -18.78
N THR A 30 17.72 26.19 -19.97
CA THR A 30 18.23 27.47 -20.51
C THR A 30 17.78 28.64 -19.64
N PHE A 31 16.52 28.66 -19.21
CA PHE A 31 15.99 29.68 -18.31
C PHE A 31 16.74 29.72 -16.97
N LYS A 32 17.01 28.55 -16.37
CA LYS A 32 17.83 28.43 -15.16
C LYS A 32 19.19 29.09 -15.33
N LYS A 33 19.87 28.78 -16.44
CA LYS A 33 21.21 29.32 -16.76
C LYS A 33 21.19 30.82 -17.01
N ALA A 34 20.21 31.31 -17.78
CA ALA A 34 20.10 32.72 -18.14
C ALA A 34 19.81 33.63 -16.94
N ASN A 35 19.06 33.14 -15.96
CA ASN A 35 18.68 33.91 -14.77
C ASN A 35 19.56 33.62 -13.54
N GLY A 36 20.63 32.82 -13.69
CA GLY A 36 21.54 32.50 -12.58
C GLY A 36 20.85 31.82 -11.39
N LEU A 37 19.77 31.07 -11.62
CA LEU A 37 19.02 30.42 -10.54
C LEU A 37 19.88 29.35 -9.85
N ASP A 38 19.77 29.29 -8.54
CA ASP A 38 20.54 28.37 -7.71
C ASP A 38 20.14 26.89 -7.91
N ASN A 39 20.77 26.00 -7.14
CA ASN A 39 20.50 24.57 -7.18
C ASN A 39 19.15 24.16 -6.58
N SER A 40 18.42 25.06 -5.91
CA SER A 40 17.06 24.78 -5.43
C SER A 40 16.05 24.70 -6.57
N TYR A 41 16.31 25.38 -7.71
CA TYR A 41 15.49 25.27 -8.91
C TYR A 41 15.78 23.97 -9.65
N ASP A 42 14.81 23.05 -9.64
CA ASP A 42 14.82 21.80 -10.39
C ASP A 42 14.02 21.94 -11.71
N PRO A 43 14.69 21.99 -12.88
CA PRO A 43 14.01 22.10 -14.17
C PRO A 43 13.06 20.93 -14.48
N TYR A 44 13.26 19.76 -13.88
CA TYR A 44 12.39 18.60 -14.09
C TYR A 44 11.08 18.74 -13.31
N LYS A 45 11.14 19.15 -12.04
CA LYS A 45 9.95 19.48 -11.25
C LYS A 45 9.18 20.64 -11.86
N ALA A 46 9.88 21.70 -12.28
CA ALA A 46 9.25 22.83 -12.97
C ALA A 46 8.62 22.40 -14.31
N ALA A 47 9.28 21.53 -15.08
CA ALA A 47 8.70 20.97 -16.31
C ALA A 47 7.42 20.20 -15.99
N TYR A 48 7.46 19.35 -14.96
CA TYR A 48 6.29 18.63 -14.47
C TYR A 48 5.15 19.61 -14.22
N SER A 49 5.31 20.59 -13.32
CA SER A 49 4.29 21.60 -12.98
C SER A 49 3.76 22.35 -14.19
N SER A 50 4.62 22.76 -15.13
CA SER A 50 4.26 23.57 -16.30
C SER A 50 3.43 22.84 -17.36
N MET A 51 3.55 21.52 -17.47
CA MET A 51 2.83 20.76 -18.47
C MET A 51 1.31 20.69 -18.20
N PRO A 52 0.47 20.62 -19.25
CA PRO A 52 -0.97 20.52 -19.09
C PRO A 52 -1.40 19.35 -18.18
N SER A 53 -2.39 19.55 -17.32
CA SER A 53 -2.86 18.49 -16.42
C SER A 53 -3.59 17.35 -17.16
N HIS A 54 -4.02 17.60 -18.39
CA HIS A 54 -4.65 16.62 -19.27
C HIS A 54 -4.17 16.78 -20.72
N SER A 55 -4.32 15.73 -21.52
CA SER A 55 -3.97 15.80 -22.94
C SER A 55 -4.88 16.76 -23.70
N SER A 56 -4.33 17.40 -24.73
CA SER A 56 -5.09 18.16 -25.72
C SER A 56 -6.09 17.30 -26.51
N ALA A 57 -5.78 16.03 -26.74
CA ALA A 57 -6.62 15.12 -27.53
C ALA A 57 -7.87 14.66 -26.76
N ASN A 58 -7.74 14.41 -25.46
CA ASN A 58 -8.85 13.97 -24.63
C ASN A 58 -8.62 14.37 -23.15
N PRO A 59 -9.50 15.19 -22.55
CA PRO A 59 -9.37 15.61 -21.14
C PRO A 59 -9.45 14.47 -20.11
N ALA A 60 -9.94 13.29 -20.50
CA ALA A 60 -9.92 12.09 -19.64
C ALA A 60 -8.50 11.52 -19.45
N ILE A 61 -7.59 11.81 -20.38
CA ILE A 61 -6.19 11.40 -20.32
C ILE A 61 -5.47 12.43 -19.46
N ARG A 62 -4.99 12.02 -18.28
CA ARG A 62 -4.38 12.92 -17.30
C ARG A 62 -2.89 12.68 -17.20
N GLN A 63 -2.15 13.74 -16.92
CA GLN A 63 -0.75 13.65 -16.58
C GLN A 63 -0.59 12.91 -15.24
N ILE A 64 0.27 11.90 -15.23
CA ILE A 64 0.65 11.11 -14.06
C ILE A 64 2.16 10.92 -14.05
N HIS A 65 2.72 10.65 -12.87
CA HIS A 65 4.12 10.24 -12.72
C HIS A 65 4.18 8.73 -12.47
N VAL A 66 4.84 7.99 -13.35
CA VAL A 66 4.95 6.52 -13.25
C VAL A 66 6.39 6.13 -13.55
N ASN A 67 7.01 5.33 -12.68
CA ASN A 67 8.34 4.76 -12.87
C ASN A 67 9.46 5.77 -13.22
N GLY A 68 9.39 6.99 -12.68
CA GLY A 68 10.44 8.01 -12.85
C GLY A 68 10.31 8.87 -14.11
N HIS A 69 9.24 8.70 -14.88
CA HIS A 69 8.88 9.63 -15.95
C HIS A 69 7.42 10.07 -15.83
N PHE A 70 7.12 11.24 -16.41
CA PHE A 70 5.73 11.68 -16.55
C PHE A 70 5.14 11.12 -17.84
N CYS A 71 3.88 10.73 -17.76
CA CYS A 71 3.10 10.28 -18.90
C CYS A 71 1.64 10.71 -18.76
N TYR A 72 0.92 10.68 -19.86
CA TYR A 72 -0.49 10.98 -20.00
C TYR A 72 -1.22 9.66 -20.16
N ALA A 73 -2.05 9.32 -19.18
CA ALA A 73 -2.59 7.98 -19.05
C ALA A 73 -4.01 7.99 -18.50
N TYR A 74 -4.67 6.85 -18.68
CA TYR A 74 -5.88 6.51 -17.95
C TYR A 74 -5.50 5.80 -16.66
N LYS A 75 -5.86 6.39 -15.52
CA LYS A 75 -5.58 5.83 -14.20
C LYS A 75 -6.69 4.87 -13.78
N PHE A 76 -6.29 3.73 -13.22
CA PHE A 76 -7.20 2.72 -12.68
C PHE A 76 -6.63 2.11 -11.39
N GLY A 77 -7.51 1.60 -10.55
CA GLY A 77 -7.18 0.76 -9.40
C GLY A 77 -7.47 -0.70 -9.73
N ILE A 78 -6.67 -1.61 -9.17
CA ILE A 78 -6.87 -3.04 -9.31
C ILE A 78 -6.90 -3.71 -7.95
N LEU A 79 -7.89 -4.57 -7.73
CA LEU A 79 -8.01 -5.41 -6.56
C LEU A 79 -7.74 -6.86 -6.95
N THR A 80 -6.84 -7.53 -6.23
CA THR A 80 -6.56 -8.96 -6.42
C THR A 80 -6.69 -9.75 -5.13
N ASN A 81 -6.91 -11.06 -5.21
CA ASN A 81 -6.72 -11.95 -4.07
C ASN A 81 -5.24 -12.34 -3.90
N GLY A 82 -4.93 -13.09 -2.84
CA GLY A 82 -3.56 -13.57 -2.56
C GLY A 82 -2.90 -14.40 -3.66
N LEU A 83 -3.66 -14.93 -4.63
CA LEU A 83 -3.14 -15.67 -5.78
C LEU A 83 -2.86 -14.76 -7.00
N GLY A 84 -3.18 -13.47 -6.93
CA GLY A 84 -3.10 -12.54 -8.06
C GLY A 84 -4.33 -12.57 -8.98
N ILE A 85 -5.41 -13.25 -8.60
CA ILE A 85 -6.66 -13.26 -9.36
C ILE A 85 -7.36 -11.92 -9.15
N VAL A 86 -7.69 -11.26 -10.25
CA VAL A 86 -8.36 -9.96 -10.25
C VAL A 86 -9.79 -10.11 -9.74
N ARG A 87 -10.17 -9.26 -8.79
CA ARG A 87 -11.47 -9.22 -8.14
C ARG A 87 -12.30 -8.03 -8.56
N ASP A 88 -11.66 -6.88 -8.80
CA ASP A 88 -12.32 -5.69 -9.36
C ASP A 88 -11.27 -4.80 -10.03
N ILE A 89 -11.72 -4.03 -11.02
CA ILE A 89 -10.93 -2.99 -11.71
C ILE A 89 -11.75 -1.72 -11.62
N CYS A 90 -11.20 -0.70 -10.98
CA CYS A 90 -11.86 0.58 -10.78
C CYS A 90 -11.26 1.64 -11.69
N PHE A 91 -12.08 2.25 -12.55
CA PHE A 91 -11.64 3.29 -13.47
C PHE A 91 -11.80 4.67 -12.84
N TYR A 92 -10.70 5.43 -12.69
CA TYR A 92 -10.71 6.74 -12.05
C TYR A 92 -11.06 7.87 -13.03
N ASN A 93 -12.19 7.72 -13.70
CA ASN A 93 -12.69 8.66 -14.68
C ASN A 93 -13.62 9.72 -14.08
N LYS A 94 -14.19 10.58 -14.93
CA LYS A 94 -15.13 11.63 -14.49
C LYS A 94 -16.35 11.07 -13.77
N ASN A 95 -16.85 9.89 -14.17
CA ASN A 95 -18.02 9.27 -13.55
C ASN A 95 -17.69 8.81 -12.13
N PHE A 96 -16.52 8.20 -11.92
CA PHE A 96 -16.05 7.81 -10.59
C PHE A 96 -15.91 9.03 -9.66
N ILE A 97 -15.27 10.10 -10.14
CA ILE A 97 -15.13 11.34 -9.38
C ILE A 97 -16.50 11.96 -9.04
N LYS A 98 -17.46 11.91 -9.98
CA LYS A 98 -18.82 12.39 -9.74
C LYS A 98 -19.57 11.54 -8.71
N PHE A 99 -19.31 10.24 -8.69
CA PHE A 99 -19.91 9.29 -7.75
C PHE A 99 -19.31 9.40 -6.34
N HIS A 100 -18.04 9.84 -6.24
CA HIS A 100 -17.32 10.05 -4.99
C HIS A 100 -16.94 11.53 -4.80
N PRO A 101 -17.91 12.40 -4.47
CA PRO A 101 -17.66 13.83 -4.26
C PRO A 101 -16.71 14.13 -3.10
N GLU A 102 -16.49 13.16 -2.19
CA GLU A 102 -15.49 13.24 -1.12
C GLU A 102 -14.04 13.30 -1.64
N ILE A 103 -13.79 12.90 -2.89
CA ILE A 103 -12.46 12.95 -3.49
C ILE A 103 -12.12 14.38 -3.90
N VAL A 104 -11.39 15.08 -3.04
CA VAL A 104 -10.87 16.42 -3.35
C VAL A 104 -9.69 16.31 -4.32
N ILE A 105 -9.91 16.76 -5.57
CA ILE A 105 -8.87 16.94 -6.58
C ILE A 105 -8.10 18.21 -6.24
N GLU A 106 -6.94 18.05 -5.60
CA GLU A 106 -6.06 19.15 -5.29
C GLU A 106 -5.35 19.69 -6.54
N LYS A 107 -4.95 20.96 -6.47
CA LYS A 107 -4.05 21.53 -7.47
C LYS A 107 -2.71 20.81 -7.40
N LYS A 108 -2.15 20.55 -8.58
CA LYS A 108 -0.85 19.93 -8.80
C LYS A 108 0.23 20.65 -7.98
N SER A 109 0.91 19.93 -7.09
CA SER A 109 2.10 20.44 -6.40
C SER A 109 3.34 20.36 -7.28
N ASP A 110 4.44 20.99 -6.84
CA ASP A 110 5.75 20.89 -7.49
C ASP A 110 6.46 19.53 -7.30
N SER A 111 5.85 18.61 -6.54
CA SER A 111 6.40 17.29 -6.25
C SER A 111 5.58 16.19 -6.96
N PRO A 112 6.09 15.60 -8.05
CA PRO A 112 5.38 14.54 -8.78
C PRO A 112 5.10 13.31 -7.90
N ASP A 113 6.06 12.91 -7.07
CA ASP A 113 5.97 11.71 -6.24
C ASP A 113 4.98 11.86 -5.09
N GLU A 114 4.88 13.07 -4.52
CA GLU A 114 3.85 13.38 -3.52
C GLU A 114 2.46 13.37 -4.16
N ASN A 115 2.29 14.01 -5.32
CA ASN A 115 1.03 14.01 -6.06
C ASN A 115 0.58 12.57 -6.40
N LYS A 116 1.52 11.72 -6.85
CA LYS A 116 1.25 10.31 -7.13
C LYS A 116 0.77 9.58 -5.88
N SER A 117 1.56 9.64 -4.81
CA SER A 117 1.26 8.94 -3.54
C SER A 117 -0.08 9.38 -2.96
N LEU A 118 -0.35 10.69 -2.94
CA LEU A 118 -1.60 11.25 -2.40
C LEU A 118 -2.80 10.82 -3.24
N ALA A 119 -2.64 10.80 -4.57
CA ALA A 119 -3.70 10.37 -5.47
C ALA A 119 -4.01 8.88 -5.35
N ASP A 120 -3.03 8.04 -5.00
CA ASP A 120 -3.23 6.60 -4.77
C ASP A 120 -3.98 6.39 -3.46
N ALA A 121 -3.54 7.05 -2.38
CA ALA A 121 -4.17 7.00 -1.06
C ALA A 121 -5.64 7.45 -1.07
N LYS A 122 -5.96 8.55 -1.75
CA LYS A 122 -7.33 9.07 -1.87
C LYS A 122 -8.28 8.14 -2.61
N ALA A 123 -7.75 7.29 -3.50
CA ALA A 123 -8.58 6.38 -4.29
C ALA A 123 -8.93 5.08 -3.56
N LEU A 124 -8.15 4.69 -2.54
CA LEU A 124 -8.30 3.41 -1.84
C LEU A 124 -9.67 3.23 -1.19
N ILE A 125 -10.07 4.16 -0.30
CA ILE A 125 -11.31 4.04 0.48
C ILE A 125 -12.55 3.99 -0.44
N PRO A 126 -12.73 4.93 -1.40
CA PRO A 126 -13.80 4.86 -2.39
C PRO A 126 -13.83 3.53 -3.15
N THR A 127 -12.67 3.06 -3.62
CA THR A 127 -12.56 1.79 -4.35
C THR A 127 -13.03 0.61 -3.51
N LEU A 128 -12.61 0.54 -2.24
CA LEU A 128 -13.02 -0.54 -1.35
C LEU A 128 -14.51 -0.48 -0.98
N LYS A 129 -15.07 0.72 -0.76
CA LYS A 129 -16.52 0.88 -0.53
C LYS A 129 -17.34 0.33 -1.70
N ASP A 130 -16.97 0.73 -2.92
CA ASP A 130 -17.61 0.23 -4.13
C ASP A 130 -17.44 -1.27 -4.29
N PHE A 131 -16.24 -1.79 -4.03
CA PHE A 131 -15.95 -3.22 -4.11
C PHE A 131 -16.84 -4.04 -3.17
N PHE A 132 -16.92 -3.67 -1.89
CA PHE A 132 -17.74 -4.41 -0.92
C PHE A 132 -19.24 -4.28 -1.21
N LYS A 133 -19.67 -3.13 -1.76
CA LYS A 133 -21.05 -2.97 -2.23
C LYS A 133 -21.38 -3.89 -3.41
N LYS A 134 -20.46 -4.01 -4.38
CA LYS A 134 -20.62 -4.92 -5.54
C LYS A 134 -20.52 -6.39 -5.14
N HIS A 135 -19.65 -6.72 -4.19
CA HIS A 135 -19.25 -8.09 -3.86
C HIS A 135 -19.45 -8.42 -2.39
N HIS A 136 -20.70 -8.34 -1.91
CA HIS A 136 -21.07 -8.56 -0.50
C HIS A 136 -20.66 -9.94 0.08
N LEU A 137 -20.45 -10.95 -0.76
CA LEU A 137 -20.00 -12.29 -0.34
C LEU A 137 -18.49 -12.38 -0.10
N ILE A 138 -17.70 -11.42 -0.59
CA ILE A 138 -16.24 -11.45 -0.46
C ILE A 138 -15.86 -10.82 0.88
N ASN A 139 -15.36 -11.66 1.79
CA ASN A 139 -15.07 -11.28 3.17
C ASN A 139 -13.58 -11.49 3.55
N PRO A 140 -12.65 -10.64 3.06
CA PRO A 140 -11.23 -10.84 3.26
C PRO A 140 -10.78 -10.39 4.66
N LYS A 141 -9.97 -11.20 5.32
CA LYS A 141 -9.44 -10.89 6.67
C LYS A 141 -8.12 -10.12 6.70
N THR A 142 -7.45 -10.01 5.56
CA THR A 142 -6.11 -9.42 5.47
C THR A 142 -6.06 -8.50 4.26
N PHE A 143 -5.63 -7.26 4.47
CA PHE A 143 -5.35 -6.27 3.44
C PHE A 143 -3.83 -6.13 3.25
N LEU A 144 -3.36 -6.07 2.00
CA LEU A 144 -1.97 -5.73 1.67
C LEU A 144 -1.96 -4.51 0.76
N GLY A 145 -1.10 -3.55 1.07
CA GLY A 145 -0.96 -2.31 0.34
C GLY A 145 0.48 -1.79 0.28
N ASP A 146 0.69 -0.74 -0.50
CA ASP A 146 1.96 -0.04 -0.56
C ASP A 146 2.13 0.95 0.62
N ALA A 147 3.32 1.51 0.75
CA ALA A 147 3.59 2.51 1.80
C ALA A 147 2.85 3.85 1.55
N ALA A 148 2.34 4.11 0.34
CA ALA A 148 1.56 5.33 0.08
C ALA A 148 0.24 5.33 0.86
N PHE A 149 -0.26 4.15 1.26
CA PHE A 149 -1.46 3.99 2.09
C PHE A 149 -1.24 4.16 3.60
N ASP A 150 -0.03 4.51 4.03
CA ASP A 150 0.29 4.70 5.46
C ASP A 150 -0.32 6.00 6.03
N SER A 151 -1.63 5.96 6.33
CA SER A 151 -2.36 7.07 6.97
C SER A 151 -3.33 6.56 8.04
N ILE A 152 -3.51 7.34 9.11
CA ILE A 152 -4.41 6.97 10.23
C ILE A 152 -5.84 6.74 9.72
N GLU A 153 -6.31 7.58 8.80
CA GLU A 153 -7.64 7.47 8.21
C GLU A 153 -7.84 6.15 7.46
N ILE A 154 -6.84 5.73 6.67
CA ILE A 154 -6.88 4.46 5.94
C ILE A 154 -6.93 3.29 6.90
N TYR A 155 -6.05 3.25 7.92
CA TYR A 155 -6.07 2.15 8.89
C TYR A 155 -7.40 2.09 9.66
N LYS A 156 -7.95 3.25 10.03
CA LYS A 156 -9.26 3.33 10.70
C LYS A 156 -10.35 2.72 9.82
N PHE A 157 -10.42 3.15 8.57
CA PHE A 157 -11.38 2.59 7.62
C PHE A 157 -11.20 1.07 7.47
N LEU A 158 -9.97 0.60 7.25
CA LEU A 158 -9.70 -0.82 7.04
C LEU A 158 -10.07 -1.67 8.26
N LEU A 159 -9.68 -1.28 9.46
CA LEU A 159 -9.78 -2.12 10.65
C LEU A 159 -11.09 -1.94 11.43
N GLU A 160 -11.74 -0.79 11.33
CA GLU A 160 -12.99 -0.51 12.06
C GLU A 160 -14.22 -0.54 11.16
N ASN A 161 -14.09 -0.21 9.86
CA ASN A 161 -15.23 -0.07 8.95
C ASN A 161 -15.33 -1.18 7.90
N THR A 162 -14.42 -2.15 7.92
CA THR A 162 -14.48 -3.31 7.04
C THR A 162 -14.23 -4.61 7.82
N SER A 163 -14.15 -5.73 7.12
CA SER A 163 -13.93 -7.03 7.72
C SER A 163 -12.46 -7.45 7.88
N PHE A 164 -11.53 -6.55 7.55
CA PHE A 164 -10.11 -6.82 7.73
C PHE A 164 -9.75 -6.87 9.21
N GLU A 165 -9.00 -7.90 9.59
CA GLU A 165 -8.41 -8.07 10.92
C GLU A 165 -6.94 -7.64 10.93
N LYS A 166 -6.30 -7.64 9.76
CA LYS A 166 -4.88 -7.29 9.57
C LYS A 166 -4.70 -6.40 8.34
N ALA A 167 -3.91 -5.34 8.47
CA ALA A 167 -3.50 -4.51 7.34
C ALA A 167 -1.97 -4.45 7.25
N HIS A 168 -1.41 -5.04 6.19
CA HIS A 168 0.02 -5.03 5.90
C HIS A 168 0.33 -3.87 4.95
N ILE A 169 0.67 -2.73 5.55
CA ILE A 169 1.06 -1.49 4.88
C ILE A 169 2.41 -1.08 5.49
N PRO A 170 3.50 -0.99 4.70
CA PRO A 170 4.77 -0.52 5.23
C PRO A 170 4.67 0.93 5.68
N LEU A 171 5.41 1.27 6.75
CA LEU A 171 5.45 2.64 7.26
C LEU A 171 6.22 3.54 6.30
N LYS A 172 5.58 4.62 5.82
CA LYS A 172 6.21 5.68 5.02
C LYS A 172 7.00 6.65 5.88
N THR A 173 6.51 6.91 7.09
CA THR A 173 7.14 7.83 8.04
C THR A 173 7.31 7.17 9.40
N LYS A 174 8.40 7.51 10.10
CA LYS A 174 8.67 6.98 11.44
C LYS A 174 7.49 7.27 12.38
N LEU A 175 7.10 6.27 13.16
CA LEU A 175 6.06 6.39 14.16
C LEU A 175 6.49 7.42 15.21
N LYS A 176 5.65 8.44 15.42
CA LYS A 176 5.76 9.36 16.57
C LYS A 176 4.65 9.03 17.55
N ILE A 177 4.86 8.01 18.39
CA ILE A 177 3.92 7.67 19.45
C ILE A 177 4.11 8.67 20.59
N LYS A 178 3.31 9.73 20.61
CA LYS A 178 3.22 10.65 21.76
C LYS A 178 2.19 10.10 22.73
N GLY A 179 2.62 9.63 23.90
CA GLY A 179 1.67 9.30 24.97
C GLY A 179 2.02 8.10 25.85
N ALA A 180 3.24 7.59 25.85
CA ALA A 180 3.57 6.49 26.76
C ALA A 180 4.92 6.68 27.43
N ASN A 181 5.02 6.25 28.69
CA ASN A 181 6.25 6.28 29.51
C ASN A 181 7.32 5.28 29.01
N TYR A 182 7.42 5.05 27.70
CA TYR A 182 8.34 4.12 27.05
C TYR A 182 8.67 4.57 25.62
N VAL A 183 9.89 4.26 25.17
CA VAL A 183 10.38 4.54 23.82
C VAL A 183 10.01 3.39 22.89
N VAL A 184 9.66 3.68 21.64
CA VAL A 184 9.46 2.69 20.58
C VAL A 184 10.51 2.88 19.49
N ASN A 185 10.92 1.77 18.86
CA ASN A 185 11.77 1.83 17.68
C ASN A 185 10.96 2.24 16.43
N GLU A 186 11.63 2.33 15.29
CA GLU A 186 11.01 2.73 14.01
C GLU A 186 9.93 1.76 13.50
N ASN A 187 9.98 0.50 13.95
CA ASN A 187 8.99 -0.54 13.64
C ASN A 187 7.84 -0.57 14.65
N GLY A 188 7.81 0.36 15.61
CA GLY A 188 6.81 0.43 16.66
C GLY A 188 7.06 -0.53 17.83
N ILE A 189 8.14 -1.29 17.84
CA ILE A 189 8.44 -2.23 18.94
C ILE A 189 8.93 -1.43 20.16
N PRO A 190 8.35 -1.64 21.36
CA PRO A 190 8.83 -0.98 22.58
C PRO A 190 10.25 -1.38 22.94
N CYS A 191 11.04 -0.42 23.40
CA CYS A 191 12.37 -0.65 23.93
C CYS A 191 12.34 -0.78 25.47
N CYS A 192 13.40 -1.36 26.03
CA CYS A 192 13.61 -1.42 27.47
C CYS A 192 13.68 0.01 28.06
N PRO A 193 12.96 0.31 29.16
CA PRO A 193 13.01 1.63 29.80
C PRO A 193 14.39 2.07 30.29
N HIS A 194 15.28 1.11 30.61
CA HIS A 194 16.65 1.40 31.07
C HIS A 194 17.68 1.36 29.93
N ASP A 195 17.33 0.79 28.78
CA ASP A 195 18.25 0.65 27.64
C ASP A 195 17.45 0.65 26.32
N SER A 196 17.50 1.76 25.60
CA SER A 196 16.76 1.94 24.35
C SER A 196 17.25 1.04 23.20
N SER A 197 18.43 0.41 23.33
CA SER A 197 18.95 -0.55 22.34
C SER A 197 18.31 -1.93 22.44
N LEU A 198 17.71 -2.26 23.59
CA LEU A 198 17.09 -3.56 23.82
C LEU A 198 15.60 -3.54 23.48
N LEU A 199 15.21 -4.26 22.44
CA LEU A 199 13.81 -4.41 22.03
C LEU A 199 13.08 -5.39 22.96
N MET A 200 11.86 -5.03 23.36
CA MET A 200 11.00 -5.92 24.12
C MET A 200 10.46 -7.06 23.24
N LYS A 201 10.32 -8.25 23.82
CA LYS A 201 9.84 -9.45 23.13
C LYS A 201 8.31 -9.47 23.13
N ARG A 202 7.68 -9.82 22.01
CA ARG A 202 6.24 -10.05 21.95
C ARG A 202 5.87 -11.35 22.66
N GLU A 203 4.80 -11.33 23.47
CA GLU A 203 4.28 -12.50 24.18
C GLU A 203 2.81 -12.78 23.80
N GLY A 204 2.56 -13.94 23.18
CA GLY A 204 1.22 -14.49 22.95
C GLY A 204 0.43 -13.89 21.77
N SER A 205 -0.53 -14.66 21.27
CA SER A 205 -1.35 -14.32 20.08
C SER A 205 -2.66 -13.61 20.39
N LYS A 206 -3.15 -13.60 21.64
CA LYS A 206 -4.33 -12.84 22.09
C LYS A 206 -4.22 -12.55 23.59
N SER A 207 -3.88 -11.32 24.01
CA SER A 207 -4.17 -10.92 25.39
C SER A 207 -5.64 -10.54 25.48
N HIS A 208 -6.45 -11.47 25.99
CA HIS A 208 -7.79 -11.17 26.47
C HIS A 208 -7.64 -10.49 27.84
N LEU A 209 -7.30 -9.20 27.84
CA LEU A 209 -7.55 -8.38 29.03
C LEU A 209 -9.04 -8.49 29.38
N ARG A 210 -9.42 -8.34 30.65
CA ARG A 210 -10.83 -8.46 31.08
C ARG A 210 -11.79 -7.55 30.30
N CYS A 211 -11.29 -6.47 29.70
CA CYS A 211 -12.05 -5.57 28.85
C CYS A 211 -12.41 -6.14 27.45
N GLY A 212 -11.92 -7.33 27.08
CA GLY A 212 -12.20 -7.96 25.78
C GLY A 212 -11.50 -7.32 24.58
N LEU A 213 -10.81 -6.19 24.77
CA LEU A 213 -10.13 -5.48 23.70
C LEU A 213 -8.91 -6.27 23.20
N PRO A 214 -8.76 -6.43 21.88
CA PRO A 214 -7.58 -7.06 21.32
C PRO A 214 -6.34 -6.19 21.63
N THR A 215 -5.31 -6.80 22.20
CA THR A 215 -4.09 -6.11 22.62
C THR A 215 -2.85 -6.90 22.24
N MET A 216 -1.74 -6.17 22.06
CA MET A 216 -0.42 -6.75 21.90
C MET A 216 0.35 -6.63 23.20
N LYS A 217 0.88 -7.75 23.67
CA LYS A 217 1.67 -7.79 24.90
C LYS A 217 3.15 -7.89 24.58
N PHE A 218 3.93 -7.00 25.16
CA PHE A 218 5.39 -6.99 25.12
C PHE A 218 5.95 -7.20 26.53
N VAL A 219 7.00 -8.01 26.61
CA VAL A 219 7.71 -8.39 27.84
C VAL A 219 9.21 -8.14 27.65
N CYS A 220 9.97 -8.11 28.74
CA CYS A 220 11.41 -7.92 28.68
C CYS A 220 12.10 -8.96 27.76
N SER A 221 13.11 -8.54 26.99
CA SER A 221 13.91 -9.42 26.13
C SER A 221 14.61 -10.54 26.89
N LYS A 222 15.04 -10.28 28.12
CA LYS A 222 15.70 -11.26 29.01
C LYS A 222 14.70 -12.10 29.82
N MET A 223 13.41 -12.08 29.47
CA MET A 223 12.39 -12.90 30.11
C MET A 223 12.27 -14.26 29.43
N ASN A 224 12.35 -15.33 30.23
CA ASN A 224 12.14 -16.70 29.79
C ASN A 224 11.07 -17.40 30.63
N TRP A 225 10.41 -18.40 30.04
CA TRP A 225 9.53 -19.30 30.77
C TRP A 225 10.36 -20.42 31.40
N LYS A 226 10.18 -20.64 32.71
CA LYS A 226 10.74 -21.79 33.43
C LYS A 226 9.61 -22.63 34.00
N TRP A 227 9.70 -23.95 33.80
CA TRP A 227 8.77 -24.90 34.40
C TRP A 227 9.03 -25.01 35.90
N ASN A 228 7.98 -24.86 36.71
CA ASN A 228 8.06 -25.09 38.15
C ASN A 228 7.47 -26.47 38.46
N ASN A 229 8.34 -27.42 38.83
CA ASN A 229 7.96 -28.80 39.18
C ASN A 229 7.05 -28.89 40.41
N VAL A 230 7.14 -27.95 41.36
CA VAL A 230 6.32 -27.95 42.58
C VAL A 230 4.91 -27.45 42.27
N ALA A 231 4.81 -26.35 41.53
CA ALA A 231 3.53 -25.75 41.18
C ALA A 231 2.88 -26.37 39.93
N GLN A 232 3.57 -27.30 39.25
CA GLN A 232 3.18 -27.94 37.98
C GLN A 232 2.73 -26.93 36.92
N LYS A 233 3.40 -25.76 36.85
CA LYS A 233 3.06 -24.65 35.97
C LYS A 233 4.31 -23.92 35.49
N SER A 234 4.26 -23.40 34.26
CA SER A 234 5.29 -22.48 33.74
C SER A 234 5.19 -21.12 34.42
N LYS A 235 6.32 -20.60 34.91
CA LYS A 235 6.46 -19.26 35.49
C LYS A 235 7.39 -18.42 34.63
N ARG A 236 7.08 -17.13 34.50
CA ARG A 236 7.97 -16.15 33.88
C ARG A 236 9.13 -15.85 34.82
N VAL A 237 10.36 -15.82 34.30
CA VAL A 237 11.56 -15.46 35.05
C VAL A 237 12.36 -14.45 34.22
N CYS A 238 12.56 -13.27 34.79
CA CYS A 238 13.40 -12.23 34.21
C CYS A 238 14.84 -12.42 34.68
N HIS A 239 15.79 -12.32 33.75
CA HIS A 239 17.23 -12.46 33.99
C HIS A 239 17.98 -11.13 33.86
N CYS A 240 17.31 -10.00 34.09
CA CYS A 240 17.97 -8.70 34.15
C CYS A 240 18.69 -8.52 35.49
N ASP A 241 19.93 -8.06 35.46
CA ASP A 241 20.67 -7.64 36.66
C ASP A 241 19.99 -6.43 37.33
N ASN A 242 19.50 -5.50 36.52
CA ASN A 242 18.67 -4.37 36.96
C ASN A 242 17.27 -4.44 36.30
N PRO A 243 16.29 -5.15 36.90
CA PRO A 243 14.96 -5.28 36.33
C PRO A 243 14.16 -3.97 36.47
N CYS A 244 13.51 -3.54 35.39
CA CYS A 244 12.71 -2.30 35.37
C CYS A 244 11.52 -2.27 36.35
N THR A 245 11.09 -3.42 36.87
CA THR A 245 10.04 -3.53 37.89
C THR A 245 10.29 -4.78 38.75
N THR A 246 9.61 -4.89 39.89
CA THR A 246 9.65 -6.05 40.80
C THR A 246 8.90 -7.29 40.29
N SER A 247 8.25 -7.19 39.13
CA SER A 247 7.52 -8.31 38.53
C SER A 247 8.48 -9.42 38.07
N SER A 248 8.02 -10.67 38.15
CA SER A 248 8.74 -11.85 37.65
C SER A 248 9.07 -11.83 36.15
N CYS A 249 8.42 -10.96 35.37
CA CYS A 249 8.72 -10.71 33.95
C CYS A 249 9.25 -9.29 33.69
N SER A 250 9.65 -8.58 34.75
CA SER A 250 9.97 -7.16 34.73
C SER A 250 8.82 -6.33 34.14
N ARG A 251 9.12 -5.33 33.32
CA ARG A 251 8.12 -4.47 32.67
C ARG A 251 7.32 -5.28 31.64
N MET A 252 5.99 -5.18 31.75
CA MET A 252 5.05 -5.57 30.69
C MET A 252 4.47 -4.30 30.07
N ILE A 253 4.38 -4.27 28.75
CA ILE A 253 3.71 -3.22 28.01
C ILE A 253 2.56 -3.86 27.25
N TYR A 254 1.36 -3.34 27.48
CA TYR A 254 0.18 -3.69 26.70
C TYR A 254 -0.11 -2.53 25.76
N ILE A 255 -0.25 -2.85 24.49
CA ILE A 255 -0.55 -1.87 23.47
C ILE A 255 -1.88 -2.23 22.85
N TYR A 256 -2.78 -1.27 22.90
CA TYR A 256 -4.11 -1.40 22.35
C TYR A 256 -4.04 -0.97 20.89
N PHE A 257 -4.69 -1.72 20.00
CA PHE A 257 -4.70 -1.39 18.58
C PHE A 257 -5.22 0.03 18.34
N GLU A 258 -6.23 0.46 19.11
CA GLU A 258 -6.83 1.80 19.08
C GLU A 258 -5.85 2.92 19.48
N GLN A 259 -4.77 2.63 20.22
CA GLN A 259 -3.79 3.66 20.60
C GLN A 259 -2.98 4.15 19.39
N ASN A 260 -2.69 3.25 18.44
CA ASN A 260 -2.00 3.60 17.20
C ASN A 260 -2.21 2.51 16.14
N LEU A 261 -3.25 2.69 15.31
CA LEU A 261 -3.58 1.73 14.25
C LEU A 261 -2.49 1.57 13.19
N ARG A 262 -1.59 2.57 13.03
CA ARG A 262 -0.44 2.48 12.12
C ARG A 262 0.65 1.56 12.66
N ALA A 263 0.92 1.66 13.96
CA ALA A 263 1.93 0.84 14.61
C ALA A 263 1.48 -0.61 14.81
N TYR A 264 0.18 -0.81 15.00
CA TYR A 264 -0.40 -2.12 15.28
C TYR A 264 -1.65 -2.35 14.42
N PRO A 265 -1.49 -2.64 13.13
CA PRO A 265 -2.62 -2.90 12.25
C PRO A 265 -3.08 -4.36 12.31
N GLY A 266 -3.20 -4.93 13.51
CA GLY A 266 -3.49 -6.36 13.72
C GLY A 266 -2.33 -7.32 13.45
N CYS A 267 -1.17 -6.81 13.03
CA CYS A 267 0.07 -7.55 12.78
C CYS A 267 1.29 -6.71 13.23
N ILE A 268 2.47 -7.32 13.37
CA ILE A 268 3.70 -6.63 13.77
C ILE A 268 4.68 -6.63 12.60
N SER A 269 5.15 -5.44 12.23
CA SER A 269 6.28 -5.26 11.32
C SER A 269 7.52 -6.00 11.81
N ASP A 270 8.43 -6.36 10.90
CA ASP A 270 9.74 -6.94 11.26
C ASP A 270 9.63 -8.30 11.98
N THR A 271 8.67 -9.11 11.52
CA THR A 271 8.49 -10.51 11.94
C THR A 271 8.46 -11.41 10.72
N ASP A 272 8.85 -12.69 10.88
CA ASP A 272 8.80 -13.67 9.78
C ASP A 272 7.38 -13.79 9.18
N GLU A 273 6.35 -13.65 10.02
CA GLU A 273 4.94 -13.61 9.58
C GLU A 273 4.66 -12.41 8.69
N TRP A 274 5.13 -11.22 9.08
CA TRP A 274 4.98 -10.01 8.28
C TRP A 274 5.71 -10.15 6.95
N ASP A 275 6.97 -10.58 6.95
CA ASP A 275 7.79 -10.67 5.76
C ASP A 275 7.24 -11.71 4.76
N SER A 276 6.86 -12.88 5.26
CA SER A 276 6.26 -13.93 4.42
C SER A 276 4.91 -13.51 3.85
N THR A 277 4.08 -12.80 4.63
CA THR A 277 2.77 -12.32 4.18
C THR A 277 2.93 -11.17 3.19
N TYR A 278 3.78 -10.18 3.49
CA TYR A 278 3.96 -9.00 2.65
C TYR A 278 4.58 -9.34 1.29
N LYS A 279 5.41 -10.39 1.21
CA LYS A 279 5.90 -10.93 -0.08
C LYS A 279 4.78 -11.28 -1.06
N ILE A 280 3.58 -11.61 -0.58
CA ILE A 280 2.42 -11.90 -1.44
C ILE A 280 1.97 -10.64 -2.20
N ARG A 281 2.30 -9.43 -1.71
CA ARG A 281 2.02 -8.16 -2.38
C ARG A 281 2.47 -8.15 -3.83
N ILE A 282 3.61 -8.77 -4.14
CA ILE A 282 4.14 -8.84 -5.50
C ILE A 282 3.12 -9.40 -6.52
N ASN A 283 2.09 -10.14 -6.08
CA ASN A 283 1.09 -10.67 -6.97
C ASN A 283 0.21 -9.58 -7.61
N VAL A 284 -0.09 -8.47 -6.94
CA VAL A 284 -0.86 -7.37 -7.56
C VAL A 284 -0.02 -6.67 -8.63
N GLU A 285 1.26 -6.44 -8.36
CA GLU A 285 2.22 -5.87 -9.31
C GLU A 285 2.42 -6.78 -10.53
N LYS A 286 2.53 -8.09 -10.31
CA LYS A 286 2.59 -9.09 -11.38
C LYS A 286 1.33 -9.07 -12.24
N SER A 287 0.14 -8.93 -11.63
CA SER A 287 -1.11 -8.82 -12.40
C SER A 287 -1.16 -7.55 -13.24
N ILE A 288 -0.70 -6.41 -12.71
CA ILE A 288 -0.56 -5.16 -13.47
C ILE A 288 0.42 -5.33 -14.64
N ASN A 289 1.60 -5.92 -14.40
CA ASN A 289 2.57 -6.20 -15.45
C ASN A 289 1.97 -7.12 -16.53
N HIS A 290 1.27 -8.18 -16.11
CA HIS A 290 0.61 -9.11 -17.02
C HIS A 290 -0.38 -8.41 -17.95
N PHE A 291 -1.16 -7.47 -17.42
CA PHE A 291 -2.10 -6.67 -18.23
C PHE A 291 -1.38 -5.80 -19.26
N LYS A 292 -0.32 -5.11 -18.83
CA LYS A 292 0.40 -4.17 -19.68
C LYS A 292 1.16 -4.90 -20.78
N ASP A 293 2.00 -5.86 -20.40
CA ASP A 293 3.03 -6.40 -21.28
C ASP A 293 2.58 -7.70 -21.94
N ILE A 294 1.92 -8.60 -21.21
CA ILE A 294 1.60 -9.95 -21.72
C ILE A 294 0.28 -9.93 -22.49
N LEU A 295 -0.72 -9.22 -21.98
CA LEU A 295 -2.01 -9.02 -22.64
C LEU A 295 -2.02 -7.79 -23.56
N CYS A 296 -0.86 -7.13 -23.71
CA CYS A 296 -0.60 -6.06 -24.67
C CYS A 296 -1.58 -4.88 -24.61
N VAL A 297 -2.17 -4.59 -23.44
CA VAL A 297 -3.12 -3.48 -23.29
C VAL A 297 -2.45 -2.13 -23.56
N THR A 298 -1.18 -1.96 -23.21
CA THR A 298 -0.40 -0.75 -23.54
C THR A 298 -0.07 -0.64 -25.03
N GLY A 299 0.06 -1.78 -25.73
CA GLY A 299 0.39 -1.85 -27.15
C GLY A 299 -0.74 -1.40 -28.09
N ARG A 300 -1.99 -1.37 -27.62
CA ARG A 300 -3.19 -1.00 -28.41
C ARG A 300 -3.17 0.45 -28.94
N LYS A 301 -2.37 1.35 -28.35
CA LYS A 301 -2.23 2.76 -28.76
C LYS A 301 -3.58 3.47 -28.98
N THR A 302 -4.45 3.43 -27.98
CA THR A 302 -5.78 4.07 -28.04
C THR A 302 -5.83 5.41 -27.30
N GLN A 303 -6.72 6.30 -27.78
CA GLN A 303 -7.15 7.52 -27.10
C GLN A 303 -8.63 7.42 -26.63
N ASN A 304 -9.27 6.27 -26.86
CA ASN A 304 -10.66 6.03 -26.55
C ASN A 304 -10.78 5.30 -25.20
N GLU A 305 -11.34 6.00 -24.22
CA GLU A 305 -11.51 5.51 -22.85
C GLU A 305 -12.33 4.21 -22.79
N LYS A 306 -13.44 4.13 -23.53
CA LYS A 306 -14.33 2.95 -23.50
C LYS A 306 -13.64 1.70 -24.03
N THR A 307 -12.85 1.85 -25.09
CA THR A 307 -12.07 0.73 -25.67
C THR A 307 -11.06 0.22 -24.65
N LEU A 308 -10.35 1.14 -23.99
CA LEU A 308 -9.38 0.76 -22.97
C LEU A 308 -10.03 0.05 -21.77
N HIS A 309 -11.19 0.53 -21.32
CA HIS A 309 -11.90 -0.10 -20.21
C HIS A 309 -12.33 -1.53 -20.56
N ALA A 310 -12.86 -1.74 -21.77
CA ALA A 310 -13.20 -3.07 -22.25
C ALA A 310 -11.98 -4.00 -22.28
N ASP A 311 -10.83 -3.51 -22.79
CA ASP A 311 -9.59 -4.28 -22.84
C ASP A 311 -9.09 -4.69 -21.45
N LEU A 312 -9.13 -3.77 -20.48
CA LEU A 312 -8.72 -4.06 -19.10
C LEU A 312 -9.63 -5.11 -18.44
N LEU A 313 -10.95 -5.02 -18.66
CA LEU A 313 -11.89 -6.01 -18.11
C LEU A 313 -11.70 -7.39 -18.74
N LEU A 314 -11.53 -7.46 -20.07
CA LEU A 314 -11.27 -8.71 -20.78
C LEU A 314 -9.94 -9.32 -20.34
N ALA A 315 -8.90 -8.50 -20.20
CA ALA A 315 -7.59 -8.92 -19.72
C ALA A 315 -7.65 -9.57 -18.32
N GLY A 316 -8.47 -9.03 -17.42
CA GLY A 316 -8.65 -9.57 -16.07
C GLY A 316 -9.37 -10.92 -15.98
N LEU A 317 -10.11 -11.29 -17.01
CA LEU A 317 -10.91 -12.53 -17.03
C LEU A 317 -10.26 -13.63 -17.88
N LEU A 318 -9.58 -13.26 -18.97
CA LEU A 318 -9.14 -14.20 -20.00
C LEU A 318 -8.30 -15.36 -19.45
N THR A 319 -7.23 -15.06 -18.69
CA THR A 319 -6.33 -16.13 -18.20
C THR A 319 -7.00 -17.04 -17.19
N VAL A 320 -7.89 -16.51 -16.35
CA VAL A 320 -8.66 -17.29 -15.37
C VAL A 320 -9.61 -18.23 -16.10
N MET A 321 -10.34 -17.73 -17.10
CA MET A 321 -11.28 -18.51 -17.89
C MET A 321 -10.57 -19.62 -18.67
N VAL A 322 -9.45 -19.32 -19.33
CA VAL A 322 -8.69 -20.32 -20.08
C VAL A 322 -8.14 -21.39 -19.14
N ALA A 323 -7.51 -20.99 -18.03
CA ALA A 323 -6.95 -21.94 -17.06
C ALA A 323 -8.02 -22.85 -16.44
N ASP A 324 -9.22 -22.33 -16.18
CA ASP A 324 -10.35 -23.12 -15.70
C ASP A 324 -10.85 -24.11 -16.76
N LYS A 325 -11.00 -23.67 -18.01
CA LYS A 325 -11.46 -24.54 -19.11
C LYS A 325 -10.52 -25.70 -19.42
N ILE A 326 -9.22 -25.53 -19.22
CA ILE A 326 -8.24 -26.62 -19.39
C ILE A 326 -7.92 -27.35 -18.09
N HIS A 327 -8.64 -27.06 -17.00
CA HIS A 327 -8.42 -27.62 -15.65
C HIS A 327 -6.99 -27.51 -15.15
N ASN A 328 -6.28 -26.44 -15.53
CA ASN A 328 -4.86 -26.26 -15.22
C ASN A 328 -4.61 -24.96 -14.44
N TYR A 329 -5.08 -24.97 -13.20
CA TYR A 329 -5.10 -23.81 -12.30
C TYR A 329 -3.72 -23.24 -11.96
N LYS A 330 -2.63 -24.00 -12.18
CA LYS A 330 -1.26 -23.51 -12.00
C LYS A 330 -0.91 -22.38 -12.99
N TYR A 331 -1.65 -22.27 -14.10
CA TYR A 331 -1.40 -21.31 -15.17
C TYR A 331 -2.34 -20.08 -15.16
N ILE A 332 -3.12 -19.87 -14.10
CA ILE A 332 -4.03 -18.70 -13.96
C ILE A 332 -3.31 -17.35 -14.20
N ARG A 333 -1.99 -17.31 -13.95
CA ARG A 333 -1.13 -16.13 -14.11
C ARG A 333 -0.21 -16.16 -15.34
N SER A 334 -0.21 -17.24 -16.11
CA SER A 334 0.77 -17.47 -17.19
C SER A 334 0.09 -17.79 -18.52
N LEU A 335 -0.24 -16.75 -19.27
CA LEU A 335 -0.73 -16.90 -20.64
C LEU A 335 0.27 -17.63 -21.54
N LYS A 336 1.57 -17.36 -21.41
CA LYS A 336 2.61 -18.02 -22.24
C LYS A 336 2.56 -19.55 -22.10
N SER A 337 2.32 -20.04 -20.89
CA SER A 337 2.23 -21.49 -20.63
C SER A 337 0.87 -22.09 -20.99
N LEU A 338 -0.11 -21.26 -21.38
CA LEU A 338 -1.41 -21.70 -21.90
C LEU A 338 -1.41 -21.79 -23.44
N ILE A 339 -0.48 -21.11 -24.10
CA ILE A 339 -0.39 -21.01 -25.57
C ILE A 339 0.76 -21.87 -26.14
N ALA A 340 1.79 -22.14 -25.33
CA ALA A 340 2.85 -23.11 -25.64
C ALA A 340 2.40 -24.51 -25.24
#